data_AF-A0A9D6MI06-F1
#
_entry.id   AF-A0A9D6MI06-F1
#
_cell.length_a   1.000
_cell.length_b   1.000
_cell.length_c   1.000
_cell.angle_alpha   90.00
_cell.angle_beta   90.00
_cell.angle_gamma   90.00
#
_symmetry.space_group_name_H-M   'P 1'
#
loop_
_entity.id
_entity.type
_entity.pdbx_description
1 polymer ?
#
loop_
_entity_poly.entity_id
_entity_poly.type
_entity_poly.pdbx_seq_one_letter_code
_entity_poly.pdbx_strand_id
1 'polypeptide(L)'
;MCARRRTVIAAALAMSFGLFHAVRAHAGASDFPVPSSLRPAINFWKNVFGRYSEHQILVHDSEHLDRVYSVLDYRDLAFGGESAITLEQSERAGTANEKERIRTLLIGLDARAGNDGGLSEEERRIWDLFARDQSPGKFAAAADSSRIRAQRGLRERFAEGVRISRRYLPEMEEIFRTEGVPVELTRLPLVESCFNIEAYSKVGAAGIWQFMPSTGRSYLQIGGVLDERRDPLRATRGAAHHLRENFETLGSWPLAITAYNHGRAGVARAVADTGTTDIGTIVRRYHGSLFGFASRNFYAEFVAARTVEGAYEQFFGALAFDAPFRGDEVRLEHALAGKVAASCANVTPAELSTLNPAVDSGVFLGRGNIPRGYLLRVPSGGAGQFAERLAQVASDVRVVAVPATRACAMRSAGRSDGAASSTRDGSYRTHRVGKGQTLSHIAHQYRVSVQRLKGFNSLRSSNVKPGQVLRIPTG
;
A
#
# COMPACT_ATOMS: atom_id res chain seq x y z
N MET A 1 -18.79 -75.90 -2.15
CA MET A 1 -18.01 -75.20 -1.10
C MET A 1 -16.79 -74.59 -1.78
N CYS A 2 -16.88 -73.33 -2.20
CA CYS A 2 -16.39 -72.15 -1.48
C CYS A 2 -14.88 -72.18 -1.17
N ALA A 3 -14.05 -71.49 -1.97
CA ALA A 3 -13.08 -70.48 -1.49
C ALA A 3 -12.04 -70.06 -2.56
N ARG A 4 -12.28 -68.87 -3.13
CA ARG A 4 -11.37 -67.73 -3.35
C ARG A 4 -9.95 -67.99 -3.93
N ARG A 5 -9.83 -67.70 -5.23
CA ARG A 5 -8.58 -67.24 -5.89
C ARG A 5 -8.23 -65.82 -5.40
N ARG A 6 -7.01 -65.61 -4.92
CA ARG A 6 -6.39 -64.28 -4.74
C ARG A 6 -5.37 -64.09 -5.85
N THR A 7 -5.70 -63.27 -6.82
CA THR A 7 -4.80 -62.80 -7.88
C THR A 7 -3.93 -61.67 -7.32
N VAL A 8 -2.62 -61.84 -7.37
CA VAL A 8 -1.64 -60.78 -7.07
C VAL A 8 -1.59 -59.86 -8.29
N ILE A 9 -2.08 -58.62 -8.15
CA ILE A 9 -1.92 -57.57 -9.16
C ILE A 9 -0.62 -56.83 -8.82
N ALA A 10 0.38 -56.99 -9.68
CA ALA A 10 1.58 -56.17 -9.70
C ALA A 10 1.22 -54.76 -10.19
N ALA A 11 1.27 -53.77 -9.31
CA ALA A 11 1.14 -52.36 -9.67
C ALA A 11 2.52 -51.82 -10.04
N ALA A 12 2.72 -51.57 -11.33
CA ALA A 12 3.86 -50.79 -11.83
C ALA A 12 3.68 -49.33 -11.40
N LEU A 13 4.43 -48.92 -10.37
CA LEU A 13 4.63 -47.52 -10.01
C LEU A 13 5.54 -46.88 -11.06
N ALA A 14 4.93 -46.26 -12.06
CA ALA A 14 5.61 -45.31 -12.92
C ALA A 14 6.02 -44.10 -12.06
N MET A 15 7.30 -44.06 -11.69
CA MET A 15 7.93 -42.84 -11.20
C MET A 15 7.99 -41.83 -12.34
N SER A 16 6.94 -41.03 -12.47
CA SER A 16 6.98 -39.78 -13.23
C SER A 16 7.87 -38.81 -12.46
N PHE A 17 9.18 -38.86 -12.75
CA PHE A 17 10.12 -37.83 -12.34
C PHE A 17 9.64 -36.49 -12.90
N GLY A 18 9.05 -35.67 -12.02
CA GLY A 18 8.82 -34.27 -12.32
C GLY A 18 10.17 -33.61 -12.56
N LEU A 19 10.41 -33.17 -13.80
CA LEU A 19 11.46 -32.21 -14.10
C LEU A 19 11.09 -30.88 -13.42
N PHE A 20 11.48 -30.74 -12.16
CA PHE A 20 11.67 -29.44 -11.55
C PHE A 20 12.72 -28.71 -12.37
N HIS A 21 12.28 -27.80 -13.24
CA HIS A 21 13.17 -26.86 -13.89
C HIS A 21 13.85 -26.06 -12.79
N ALA A 22 15.19 -26.10 -12.81
CA ALA A 22 16.03 -25.28 -11.96
C ALA A 22 15.55 -23.83 -12.02
N VAL A 23 15.35 -23.26 -10.83
CA VAL A 23 14.99 -21.88 -10.57
C VAL A 23 15.90 -20.97 -11.40
N ARG A 24 15.36 -20.32 -12.43
CA ARG A 24 16.04 -19.20 -13.10
C ARG A 24 16.07 -18.05 -12.10
N ALA A 25 17.19 -17.92 -11.39
CA ALA A 25 17.42 -16.88 -10.39
C ALA A 25 17.59 -15.47 -10.99
N HIS A 26 17.51 -15.31 -12.33
CA HIS A 26 17.52 -14.02 -13.02
C HIS A 26 16.37 -14.00 -14.02
N ALA A 27 15.50 -13.00 -13.88
CA ALA A 27 14.48 -12.74 -14.87
C ALA A 27 15.12 -12.16 -16.14
N GLY A 28 14.73 -12.71 -17.29
CA GLY A 28 15.08 -12.12 -18.57
C GLY A 28 14.12 -10.98 -18.93
N ALA A 29 14.44 -10.18 -19.95
CA ALA A 29 13.49 -9.23 -20.54
C ALA A 29 12.16 -9.90 -20.99
N SER A 30 12.17 -11.22 -21.17
CA SER A 30 10.99 -12.06 -21.45
C SER A 30 9.99 -12.12 -20.31
N ASP A 31 10.40 -11.93 -19.06
CA ASP A 31 9.55 -12.13 -17.89
C ASP A 31 8.63 -10.93 -17.61
N PHE A 32 9.02 -9.75 -18.08
CA PHE A 32 8.26 -8.50 -17.96
C PHE A 32 8.06 -7.87 -19.35
N PRO A 33 7.30 -8.50 -20.24
CA PRO A 33 7.08 -7.98 -21.59
C PRO A 33 6.39 -6.61 -21.55
N VAL A 34 6.70 -5.77 -22.53
CA VAL A 34 6.07 -4.45 -22.70
C VAL A 34 5.24 -4.45 -24.00
N PRO A 35 3.98 -4.94 -23.97
CA PRO A 35 3.10 -4.88 -25.12
C PRO A 35 2.99 -3.44 -25.63
N SER A 36 2.97 -3.26 -26.96
CA SER A 36 2.81 -1.96 -27.61
C SER A 36 1.59 -1.20 -27.08
N SER A 37 0.52 -1.93 -26.78
CA SER A 37 -0.71 -1.40 -26.24
C SER A 37 -0.62 -0.81 -24.83
N LEU A 38 0.38 -1.18 -24.04
CA LEU A 38 0.58 -0.62 -22.69
C LEU A 38 1.58 0.54 -22.70
N ARG A 39 2.25 0.82 -23.82
CA ARG A 39 3.23 1.92 -23.92
C ARG A 39 2.65 3.28 -23.53
N PRO A 40 1.43 3.66 -23.94
CA PRO A 40 0.81 4.92 -23.48
C PRO A 40 0.69 5.00 -21.96
N ALA A 41 0.17 3.94 -21.33
CA ALA A 41 0.02 3.87 -19.87
C ALA A 41 1.38 3.91 -19.15
N ILE A 42 2.37 3.14 -19.63
CA ILE A 42 3.71 3.13 -19.06
C ILE A 42 4.36 4.52 -19.14
N ASN A 43 4.24 5.21 -20.28
CA ASN A 43 4.79 6.56 -20.43
C ASN A 43 4.09 7.58 -19.53
N PHE A 44 2.77 7.48 -19.38
CA PHE A 44 2.02 8.30 -18.44
C PHE A 44 2.54 8.13 -17.02
N TRP A 45 2.66 6.88 -16.53
CA TRP A 45 3.13 6.62 -15.17
C TRP A 45 4.60 6.98 -14.97
N LYS A 46 5.46 6.82 -15.99
CA LYS A 46 6.84 7.35 -15.94
C LYS A 46 6.86 8.85 -15.69
N ASN A 47 5.97 9.61 -16.34
CA ASN A 47 5.88 11.05 -16.11
C ASN A 47 5.31 11.37 -14.73
N VAL A 48 4.32 10.63 -14.24
CA VAL A 48 3.78 10.80 -12.89
C VAL A 48 4.87 10.56 -11.83
N PHE A 49 5.68 9.51 -11.99
CA PHE A 49 6.75 9.17 -11.04
C PHE A 49 8.01 10.02 -11.19
N GLY A 50 8.36 10.45 -12.39
CA GLY A 50 9.67 11.05 -12.68
C GLY A 50 9.65 12.54 -13.02
N ARG A 51 8.52 13.08 -13.49
CA ARG A 51 8.45 14.43 -14.09
C ARG A 51 7.54 15.38 -13.32
N TYR A 52 6.33 14.96 -12.98
CA TYR A 52 5.34 15.85 -12.39
C TYR A 52 5.44 15.90 -10.87
N SER A 53 5.51 17.11 -10.33
CA SER A 53 5.59 17.38 -8.90
C SER A 53 4.33 16.90 -8.16
N GLU A 54 4.44 16.63 -6.87
CA GLU A 54 3.28 16.41 -6.00
C GLU A 54 2.33 17.61 -5.92
N HIS A 55 2.79 18.80 -6.32
CA HIS A 55 1.95 20.01 -6.46
C HIS A 55 1.44 20.23 -7.90
N GLN A 56 1.56 19.24 -8.76
CA GLN A 56 0.98 19.25 -10.10
C GLN A 56 -0.09 18.17 -10.23
N ILE A 57 -1.20 18.50 -10.87
CA ILE A 57 -2.34 17.61 -11.06
C ILE A 57 -2.66 17.53 -12.55
N LEU A 58 -2.55 16.33 -13.11
CA LEU A 58 -2.86 16.04 -14.51
C LEU A 58 -4.35 15.71 -14.63
N VAL A 59 -5.08 16.42 -15.48
CA VAL A 59 -6.43 16.04 -15.90
C VAL A 59 -6.33 15.25 -17.20
N HIS A 60 -6.80 14.01 -17.21
CA HIS A 60 -6.53 13.06 -18.30
C HIS A 60 -7.69 12.08 -18.55
N ASP A 61 -7.62 11.37 -19.67
CA ASP A 61 -8.54 10.28 -20.00
C ASP A 61 -8.15 8.99 -19.28
N SER A 62 -9.13 8.31 -18.68
CA SER A 62 -8.90 7.09 -17.91
C SER A 62 -8.67 5.84 -18.76
N GLU A 63 -9.08 5.85 -20.02
CA GLU A 63 -8.94 4.74 -20.96
C GLU A 63 -7.75 4.95 -21.91
N HIS A 64 -7.46 6.20 -22.29
CA HIS A 64 -6.33 6.58 -23.13
C HIS A 64 -5.39 7.53 -22.40
N LEU A 65 -4.45 6.97 -21.64
CA LEU A 65 -3.55 7.72 -20.76
C LEU A 65 -2.55 8.65 -21.50
N ASP A 66 -2.43 8.52 -22.81
CA ASP A 66 -1.74 9.49 -23.68
C ASP A 66 -2.54 10.79 -23.91
N ARG A 67 -3.83 10.82 -23.56
CA ARG A 67 -4.67 12.02 -23.61
C ARG A 67 -4.64 12.74 -22.27
N VAL A 68 -3.62 13.56 -22.06
CA VAL A 68 -3.55 14.52 -20.95
C VAL A 68 -4.14 15.85 -21.44
N TYR A 69 -5.31 16.20 -20.91
CA TYR A 69 -6.07 17.38 -21.33
C TYR A 69 -5.46 18.68 -20.81
N SER A 70 -5.00 18.65 -19.56
CA SER A 70 -4.35 19.78 -18.90
C SER A 70 -3.50 19.35 -17.70
N VAL A 71 -2.61 20.25 -17.27
CA VAL A 71 -1.80 20.11 -16.06
C VAL A 71 -2.00 21.36 -15.23
N LEU A 72 -2.57 21.19 -14.04
CA LEU A 72 -2.72 22.24 -13.04
C LEU A 72 -1.44 22.31 -12.22
N ASP A 73 -0.91 23.51 -12.01
CA ASP A 73 0.35 23.74 -11.30
C ASP A 73 0.13 24.63 -10.07
N TYR A 74 0.42 24.08 -8.90
CA TYR A 74 0.24 24.73 -7.61
C TYR A 74 1.57 24.98 -6.90
N ARG A 75 2.70 24.84 -7.59
CA ARG A 75 4.03 25.01 -6.98
C ARG A 75 4.23 26.41 -6.41
N ASP A 76 3.76 27.45 -7.11
CA ASP A 76 3.88 28.82 -6.62
C ASP A 76 3.11 29.04 -5.30
N LEU A 77 1.93 28.42 -5.17
CA LEU A 77 1.17 28.43 -3.92
C LEU A 77 1.88 27.60 -2.83
N ALA A 78 2.37 26.42 -3.17
CA ALA A 78 3.04 25.52 -2.23
C ALA A 78 4.34 26.13 -1.67
N PHE A 79 5.13 26.82 -2.50
CA PHE A 79 6.39 27.45 -2.09
C PHE A 79 6.22 28.91 -1.65
N GLY A 80 5.06 29.52 -1.88
CA GLY A 80 4.73 30.89 -1.50
C GLY A 80 4.37 31.09 -0.01
N GLY A 81 4.44 30.03 0.80
CA GLY A 81 4.16 30.10 2.25
C GLY A 81 2.68 29.96 2.62
N GLU A 82 1.83 29.55 1.69
CA GLU A 82 0.42 29.26 1.96
C GLU A 82 0.26 28.11 2.95
N SER A 83 -0.83 28.14 3.71
CA SER A 83 -1.14 27.04 4.63
C SER A 83 -1.47 25.77 3.84
N ALA A 84 -1.09 24.61 4.38
CA ALA A 84 -1.42 23.31 3.76
C ALA A 84 -2.93 23.12 3.54
N ILE A 85 -3.77 23.70 4.41
CA ILE A 85 -5.23 23.66 4.27
C ILE A 85 -5.69 24.48 3.07
N THR A 86 -5.14 25.69 2.90
CA THR A 86 -5.45 26.56 1.74
C THR A 86 -5.04 25.88 0.45
N LEU A 87 -3.84 25.29 0.41
CA LEU A 87 -3.34 24.57 -0.76
C LEU A 87 -4.27 23.40 -1.13
N GLU A 88 -4.65 22.55 -0.17
CA GLU A 88 -5.54 21.41 -0.41
C GLU A 88 -6.92 21.87 -0.94
N GLN A 89 -7.46 22.96 -0.40
CA GLN A 89 -8.73 23.53 -0.85
C GLN A 89 -8.64 24.05 -2.30
N SER A 90 -7.58 24.80 -2.63
CA SER A 90 -7.33 25.34 -3.97
C SER A 90 -7.11 24.25 -5.00
N GLU A 91 -6.33 23.22 -4.66
CA GLU A 91 -6.12 22.04 -5.51
C GLU A 91 -7.44 21.31 -5.79
N ARG A 92 -8.26 21.08 -4.76
CA ARG A 92 -9.55 20.40 -4.89
C ARG A 92 -10.52 21.19 -5.75
N ALA A 93 -10.66 22.49 -5.51
CA ALA A 93 -11.55 23.36 -6.25
C ALA A 93 -11.10 23.50 -7.72
N GLY A 94 -9.82 23.79 -7.94
CA GLY A 94 -9.28 23.92 -9.30
C GLY A 94 -9.37 22.62 -10.09
N THR A 95 -9.10 21.47 -9.47
CA THR A 95 -9.28 20.16 -10.12
C THR A 95 -10.74 19.92 -10.52
N ALA A 96 -11.70 20.22 -9.64
CA ALA A 96 -13.12 20.04 -9.95
C ALA A 96 -13.57 20.94 -11.11
N ASN A 97 -13.17 22.21 -11.07
CA ASN A 97 -13.49 23.18 -12.12
C ASN A 97 -12.87 22.77 -13.46
N GLU A 98 -11.61 22.34 -13.45
CA GLU A 98 -10.92 21.96 -14.68
C GLU A 98 -11.52 20.71 -15.33
N LYS A 99 -11.92 19.72 -14.52
CA LYS A 99 -12.63 18.54 -15.04
C LYS A 99 -13.92 18.92 -15.75
N GLU A 100 -14.71 19.83 -15.17
CA GLU A 100 -15.97 20.28 -15.78
C GLU A 100 -15.73 21.13 -17.04
N ARG A 101 -14.68 21.95 -17.03
CA ARG A 101 -14.24 22.74 -18.19
C ARG A 101 -13.86 21.83 -19.35
N ILE A 102 -13.03 20.82 -19.11
CA ILE A 102 -12.65 19.82 -20.12
C ILE A 102 -13.87 19.05 -20.62
N ARG A 103 -14.79 18.66 -19.73
CA ARG A 103 -16.05 18.02 -20.12
C ARG A 103 -16.85 18.88 -21.09
N THR A 104 -17.03 20.16 -20.77
CA THR A 104 -17.77 21.10 -21.63
C THR A 104 -17.08 21.29 -22.98
N LEU A 105 -15.75 21.39 -22.98
CA LEU A 105 -14.97 21.50 -24.21
C LEU A 105 -15.16 20.26 -25.10
N LEU A 106 -15.08 19.05 -24.53
CA LEU A 106 -15.29 17.80 -25.28
C LEU A 106 -16.70 17.71 -25.86
N ILE A 107 -17.74 18.12 -25.11
CA ILE A 107 -19.12 18.19 -25.62
C ILE A 107 -19.22 19.19 -26.78
N GLY A 108 -18.55 20.34 -26.66
CA GLY A 108 -18.48 21.35 -27.72
C GLY A 108 -17.80 20.82 -28.99
N LEU A 109 -16.68 20.09 -28.85
CA LEU A 109 -15.98 19.47 -29.97
C LEU A 109 -16.83 18.37 -30.65
N ASP A 110 -17.57 17.59 -29.88
CA ASP A 110 -18.48 16.57 -30.41
C ASP A 110 -19.59 17.17 -31.27
N ALA A 111 -20.18 18.29 -30.81
CA ALA A 111 -21.22 19.01 -31.52
C ALA A 111 -20.79 19.57 -32.88
N ARG A 112 -19.47 19.68 -33.14
CA ARG A 112 -18.93 20.09 -34.45
C ARG A 112 -18.99 18.98 -35.50
N ALA A 113 -19.34 17.74 -35.11
CA ALA A 113 -19.57 16.61 -36.02
C ALA A 113 -18.43 16.35 -37.03
N GLY A 114 -17.18 16.49 -36.59
CA GLY A 114 -16.01 16.28 -37.44
C GLY A 114 -15.47 17.53 -38.14
N ASN A 115 -16.13 18.69 -38.00
CA ASN A 115 -15.63 19.96 -38.55
C ASN A 115 -14.59 20.62 -37.63
N ASP A 116 -13.35 20.67 -38.09
CA ASP A 116 -12.19 21.22 -37.39
C ASP A 116 -11.86 22.67 -37.81
N GLY A 117 -12.68 23.30 -38.64
CA GLY A 117 -12.52 24.69 -39.07
C GLY A 117 -12.86 25.68 -37.94
N GLY A 118 -12.03 26.72 -37.77
CA GLY A 118 -12.28 27.77 -36.78
C GLY A 118 -12.17 27.34 -35.31
N LEU A 119 -11.38 26.30 -35.01
CA LEU A 119 -11.03 25.93 -33.64
C LEU A 119 -10.10 26.99 -33.04
N SER A 120 -10.35 27.38 -31.79
CA SER A 120 -9.35 28.10 -30.98
C SER A 120 -8.08 27.25 -30.79
N GLU A 121 -6.97 27.86 -30.39
CA GLU A 121 -5.71 27.14 -30.15
C GLU A 121 -5.86 26.01 -29.13
N GLU A 122 -6.66 26.23 -28.08
CA GLU A 122 -6.93 25.20 -27.08
C GLU A 122 -7.82 24.08 -27.63
N GLU A 123 -8.91 24.40 -28.32
CA GLU A 123 -9.77 23.40 -28.94
C GLU A 123 -8.98 22.55 -29.94
N ARG A 124 -8.10 23.17 -30.73
CA ARG A 124 -7.19 22.47 -31.65
C ARG A 124 -6.26 21.53 -30.89
N ARG A 125 -5.63 22.01 -29.81
CA ARG A 125 -4.76 21.17 -28.95
C ARG A 125 -5.50 19.91 -28.46
N ILE A 126 -6.72 20.08 -27.95
CA ILE A 126 -7.52 18.93 -27.47
C ILE A 126 -7.97 18.05 -28.62
N TRP A 127 -8.39 18.62 -29.75
CA TRP A 127 -8.77 17.88 -30.96
C TRP A 127 -7.65 16.95 -31.44
N ASP A 128 -6.42 17.45 -31.46
CA ASP A 128 -5.25 16.71 -31.94
C ASP A 128 -4.90 15.51 -31.05
N LEU A 129 -5.27 15.51 -29.75
CA LEU A 129 -5.16 14.33 -28.88
C LEU A 129 -6.00 13.14 -29.39
N PHE A 130 -7.01 13.40 -30.22
CA PHE A 130 -7.89 12.40 -30.81
C PHE A 130 -7.59 12.13 -32.28
N ALA A 131 -6.48 12.63 -32.84
CA ALA A 131 -6.15 12.50 -34.26
C ALA A 131 -6.04 11.04 -34.73
N ARG A 132 -5.66 10.12 -33.83
CA ARG A 132 -5.53 8.67 -34.11
C ARG A 132 -6.82 7.88 -33.85
N ASP A 133 -7.86 8.52 -33.34
CA ASP A 133 -9.12 7.89 -33.01
C ASP A 133 -10.18 8.30 -34.04
N GLN A 134 -10.63 7.32 -34.83
CA GLN A 134 -11.63 7.54 -35.88
C GLN A 134 -13.04 7.13 -35.43
N SER A 135 -13.20 6.76 -34.16
CA SER A 135 -14.50 6.30 -33.64
C SER A 135 -15.53 7.44 -33.69
N PRO A 136 -16.74 7.18 -34.20
CA PRO A 136 -17.85 8.12 -34.07
C PRO A 136 -18.12 8.43 -32.59
N GLY A 137 -18.43 9.70 -32.27
CA GLY A 137 -18.73 10.11 -30.89
C GLY A 137 -17.55 10.00 -29.92
N LYS A 138 -16.31 9.94 -30.40
CA LYS A 138 -15.09 9.85 -29.55
C LYS A 138 -15.02 10.96 -28.50
N PHE A 139 -15.46 12.17 -28.83
CA PHE A 139 -15.47 13.31 -27.92
C PHE A 139 -16.60 13.18 -26.89
N ALA A 140 -17.82 12.78 -27.30
CA ALA A 140 -18.89 12.45 -26.37
C ALA A 140 -18.51 11.34 -25.37
N ALA A 141 -17.87 10.27 -25.86
CA ALA A 141 -17.40 9.18 -25.01
C ALA A 141 -16.30 9.63 -24.03
N ALA A 142 -15.39 10.51 -24.46
CA ALA A 142 -14.37 11.11 -23.60
C ALA A 142 -14.94 12.11 -22.58
N ALA A 143 -16.08 12.73 -22.89
CA ALA A 143 -16.76 13.67 -22.01
C ALA A 143 -17.45 12.98 -20.81
N ASP A 144 -17.56 11.64 -20.78
CA ASP A 144 -18.08 10.91 -19.62
C ASP A 144 -17.31 11.27 -18.34
N SER A 145 -18.04 11.61 -17.27
CA SER A 145 -17.45 12.13 -16.03
C SER A 145 -16.63 11.07 -15.28
N SER A 146 -16.89 9.79 -15.53
CA SER A 146 -16.10 8.67 -15.02
C SER A 146 -14.76 8.52 -15.75
N ARG A 147 -14.68 9.02 -16.99
CA ARG A 147 -13.51 8.91 -17.86
C ARG A 147 -12.53 10.06 -17.70
N ILE A 148 -13.01 11.26 -17.38
CA ILE A 148 -12.15 12.39 -17.02
C ILE A 148 -11.64 12.20 -15.58
N ARG A 149 -10.34 11.91 -15.43
CA ARG A 149 -9.69 11.67 -14.14
C ARG A 149 -8.64 12.72 -13.85
N ALA A 150 -8.29 12.83 -12.57
CA ALA A 150 -7.21 13.66 -12.10
C ALA A 150 -6.16 12.78 -11.42
N GLN A 151 -4.89 12.96 -11.78
CA GLN A 151 -3.76 12.23 -11.23
C GLN A 151 -2.72 13.22 -10.72
N ARG A 152 -2.41 13.15 -9.42
CA ARG A 152 -1.33 13.94 -8.83
C ARG A 152 0.02 13.38 -9.28
N GLY A 153 0.98 14.27 -9.53
CA GLY A 153 2.37 13.89 -9.68
C GLY A 153 2.93 13.27 -8.40
N LEU A 154 3.99 12.49 -8.53
CA LEU A 154 4.63 11.78 -7.41
C LEU A 154 6.14 11.97 -7.41
N ARG A 155 6.67 12.90 -8.20
CA ARG A 155 8.13 13.03 -8.44
C ARG A 155 8.95 13.05 -7.16
N GLU A 156 8.62 13.92 -6.22
CA GLU A 156 9.38 14.12 -4.99
C GLU A 156 9.28 12.90 -4.08
N ARG A 157 8.05 12.37 -3.90
CA ARG A 157 7.81 11.16 -3.10
C ARG A 157 8.46 9.93 -3.69
N PHE A 158 8.51 9.81 -5.02
CA PHE A 158 9.15 8.71 -5.70
C PHE A 158 10.67 8.82 -5.59
N ALA A 159 11.25 10.01 -5.71
CA ALA A 159 12.68 10.25 -5.46
C ALA A 159 13.08 9.85 -4.03
N GLU A 160 12.27 10.23 -3.04
CA GLU A 160 12.47 9.82 -1.65
C GLU A 160 12.32 8.30 -1.48
N GLY A 161 11.34 7.70 -2.14
CA GLY A 161 11.16 6.25 -2.17
C GLY A 161 12.36 5.52 -2.75
N VAL A 162 12.94 6.01 -3.85
CA VAL A 162 14.18 5.46 -4.44
C VAL A 162 15.34 5.60 -3.46
N ARG A 163 15.45 6.76 -2.78
CA ARG A 163 16.48 7.02 -1.77
C ARG A 163 16.43 5.99 -0.61
N ILE A 164 15.24 5.81 -0.04
CA ILE A 164 14.97 4.86 1.06
C ILE A 164 15.14 3.41 0.59
N SER A 165 14.73 3.09 -0.64
CA SER A 165 14.75 1.72 -1.16
C SER A 165 16.14 1.09 -1.11
N ARG A 166 17.20 1.86 -1.34
CA ARG A 166 18.60 1.38 -1.29
C ARG A 166 18.99 0.76 0.04
N ARG A 167 18.34 1.17 1.14
CA ARG A 167 18.52 0.57 2.46
C ARG A 167 18.10 -0.90 2.49
N TYR A 168 17.03 -1.27 1.79
CA TYR A 168 16.40 -2.60 1.94
C TYR A 168 16.58 -3.50 0.72
N LEU A 169 16.73 -2.92 -0.48
CA LEU A 169 16.79 -3.68 -1.73
C LEU A 169 17.82 -4.82 -1.73
N PRO A 170 19.07 -4.67 -1.24
CA PRO A 170 20.03 -5.77 -1.27
C PRO A 170 19.53 -7.04 -0.56
N GLU A 171 18.91 -6.90 0.61
CA GLU A 171 18.38 -8.03 1.37
C GLU A 171 17.04 -8.52 0.79
N MET A 172 16.20 -7.60 0.28
CA MET A 172 14.96 -7.96 -0.39
C MET A 172 15.20 -8.79 -1.65
N GLU A 173 16.20 -8.42 -2.45
CA GLU A 173 16.60 -9.14 -3.65
C GLU A 173 17.18 -10.53 -3.30
N GLU A 174 17.92 -10.65 -2.19
CA GLU A 174 18.39 -11.95 -1.70
C GLU A 174 17.24 -12.87 -1.26
N ILE A 175 16.24 -12.31 -0.58
CA ILE A 175 15.00 -13.03 -0.25
C ILE A 175 14.33 -13.53 -1.52
N PHE A 176 14.11 -12.65 -2.50
CA PHE A 176 13.45 -13.02 -3.76
C PHE A 176 14.23 -14.08 -4.54
N ARG A 177 15.56 -13.96 -4.59
CA ARG A 177 16.45 -14.96 -5.20
C ARG A 177 16.32 -16.32 -4.53
N THR A 178 16.33 -16.36 -3.20
CA THR A 178 16.18 -17.59 -2.41
C THR A 178 14.81 -18.24 -2.62
N GLU A 179 13.76 -17.41 -2.73
CA GLU A 179 12.38 -17.87 -2.95
C GLU A 179 12.07 -18.24 -4.41
N GLY A 180 13.03 -18.06 -5.32
CA GLY A 180 12.88 -18.34 -6.75
C GLY A 180 11.96 -17.37 -7.48
N VAL A 181 11.88 -16.13 -7.03
CA VAL A 181 11.03 -15.06 -7.56
C VAL A 181 11.92 -13.97 -8.20
N PRO A 182 11.55 -13.38 -9.35
CA PRO A 182 12.31 -12.29 -9.98
C PRO A 182 12.62 -11.13 -9.04
N VAL A 183 13.91 -10.81 -8.89
CA VAL A 183 14.37 -9.77 -7.97
C VAL A 183 13.81 -8.40 -8.30
N GLU A 184 13.43 -8.12 -9.55
CA GLU A 184 12.90 -6.80 -9.90
C GLU A 184 11.48 -6.55 -9.37
N LEU A 185 10.77 -7.59 -8.94
CA LEU A 185 9.50 -7.45 -8.23
C LEU A 185 9.66 -6.77 -6.86
N THR A 186 10.88 -6.71 -6.32
CA THR A 186 11.19 -5.92 -5.11
C THR A 186 11.00 -4.40 -5.31
N ARG A 187 10.73 -3.94 -6.55
CA ARG A 187 10.35 -2.55 -6.85
C ARG A 187 8.86 -2.27 -6.70
N LEU A 188 8.01 -3.28 -6.53
CA LEU A 188 6.56 -3.08 -6.29
C LEU A 188 6.25 -2.12 -5.11
N PRO A 189 7.03 -2.08 -4.01
CA PRO A 189 6.83 -1.08 -2.95
C PRO A 189 6.97 0.38 -3.40
N LEU A 190 7.64 0.67 -4.53
CA LEU A 190 7.64 2.02 -5.12
C LEU A 190 6.26 2.42 -5.63
N VAL A 191 5.48 1.45 -6.13
CA VAL A 191 4.10 1.63 -6.60
C VAL A 191 3.13 1.64 -5.42
N GLU A 192 3.28 0.71 -4.49
CA GLU A 192 2.35 0.53 -3.37
C GLU A 192 2.41 1.67 -2.34
N SER A 193 3.61 2.11 -1.95
CA SER A 193 3.76 3.12 -0.90
C SER A 193 4.84 4.18 -1.16
N CYS A 194 5.52 4.11 -2.30
CA CYS A 194 6.79 4.82 -2.53
C CYS A 194 7.81 4.55 -1.41
N PHE A 195 7.92 3.30 -0.96
CA PHE A 195 8.82 2.89 0.15
C PHE A 195 8.58 3.63 1.48
N ASN A 196 7.39 4.22 1.69
CA ASN A 196 7.03 4.79 2.99
C ASN A 196 6.93 3.68 4.06
N ILE A 197 7.88 3.68 5.00
CA ILE A 197 8.01 2.67 6.08
C ILE A 197 6.83 2.74 7.06
N GLU A 198 6.24 3.92 7.22
CA GLU A 198 5.10 4.15 8.12
C GLU A 198 3.74 4.01 7.40
N ALA A 199 3.73 3.54 6.15
CA ALA A 199 2.53 3.52 5.32
C ALA A 199 1.39 2.72 5.99
N TYR A 200 0.27 3.41 6.18
CA TYR A 200 -0.98 2.82 6.66
C TYR A 200 -2.15 3.44 5.91
N SER A 201 -2.90 2.64 5.16
CA SER A 201 -4.03 3.15 4.37
C SER A 201 -5.29 3.31 5.20
N LYS A 202 -6.22 4.12 4.70
CA LYS A 202 -7.56 4.32 5.30
C LYS A 202 -8.36 3.01 5.41
N VAL A 203 -8.07 2.03 4.54
CA VAL A 203 -8.77 0.73 4.48
C VAL A 203 -7.99 -0.39 5.18
N GLY A 204 -6.82 -0.10 5.77
CA GLY A 204 -6.10 -1.01 6.67
C GLY A 204 -4.90 -1.76 6.08
N ALA A 205 -4.53 -1.50 4.82
CA ALA A 205 -3.24 -1.92 4.28
C ALA A 205 -2.07 -1.29 5.06
N ALA A 206 -0.99 -2.05 5.31
CA ALA A 206 0.13 -1.59 6.14
C ALA A 206 1.50 -1.93 5.53
N GLY A 207 2.49 -1.08 5.84
CA GLY A 207 3.89 -1.19 5.46
C GLY A 207 4.16 -0.94 3.98
N ILE A 208 5.42 -1.12 3.58
CA ILE A 208 5.89 -0.79 2.22
C ILE A 208 5.22 -1.63 1.13
N TRP A 209 4.79 -2.84 1.48
CA TRP A 209 4.12 -3.79 0.58
C TRP A 209 2.59 -3.65 0.58
N GLN A 210 2.05 -2.74 1.40
CA GLN A 210 0.60 -2.49 1.54
C GLN A 210 -0.24 -3.76 1.72
N PHE A 211 0.21 -4.68 2.57
CA PHE A 211 -0.57 -5.89 2.85
C PHE A 211 -1.89 -5.57 3.55
N MET A 212 -2.99 -6.03 2.96
CA MET A 212 -4.29 -6.08 3.66
C MET A 212 -4.23 -7.07 4.84
N PRO A 213 -4.96 -6.84 5.94
CA PRO A 213 -4.89 -7.72 7.11
C PRO A 213 -5.25 -9.18 6.82
N SER A 214 -6.19 -9.43 5.90
CA SER A 214 -6.60 -10.78 5.49
C SER A 214 -5.48 -11.50 4.74
N THR A 215 -4.92 -10.87 3.72
CA THR A 215 -3.83 -11.43 2.91
C THR A 215 -2.55 -11.59 3.73
N GLY A 216 -2.22 -10.58 4.55
CA GLY A 216 -1.03 -10.60 5.40
C GLY A 216 -1.04 -11.78 6.39
N ARG A 217 -2.20 -12.12 6.97
CA ARG A 217 -2.31 -13.26 7.91
C ARG A 217 -1.94 -14.61 7.32
N SER A 218 -1.97 -14.77 5.99
CA SER A 218 -1.53 -16.00 5.33
C SER A 218 0.00 -16.18 5.36
N TYR A 219 0.76 -15.10 5.55
CA TYR A 219 2.23 -15.11 5.42
C TYR A 219 2.97 -14.47 6.59
N LEU A 220 2.27 -13.69 7.42
CA LEU A 220 2.84 -12.77 8.42
C LEU A 220 2.08 -12.87 9.74
N GLN A 221 2.79 -12.67 10.84
CA GLN A 221 2.20 -12.56 12.16
C GLN A 221 1.58 -11.18 12.36
N ILE A 222 0.27 -11.16 12.60
CA ILE A 222 -0.51 -9.95 12.84
C ILE A 222 -1.36 -10.16 14.09
N GLY A 223 -1.02 -9.43 15.15
CA GLY A 223 -1.62 -9.51 16.48
C GLY A 223 -1.63 -8.15 17.18
N GLY A 224 -1.93 -8.16 18.49
CA GLY A 224 -2.17 -6.91 19.23
C GLY A 224 -0.95 -6.00 19.37
N VAL A 225 0.22 -6.57 19.60
CA VAL A 225 1.48 -5.83 19.82
C VAL A 225 2.51 -6.05 18.71
N LEU A 226 2.16 -6.86 17.70
CA LEU A 226 3.04 -7.28 16.62
C LEU A 226 2.26 -7.23 15.29
N ASP A 227 2.76 -6.50 14.31
CA ASP A 227 2.24 -6.44 12.96
C ASP A 227 3.40 -6.49 11.96
N GLU A 228 3.78 -7.70 11.55
CA GLU A 228 4.93 -7.93 10.66
C GLU A 228 4.79 -7.31 9.27
N ARG A 229 3.59 -6.85 8.90
CA ARG A 229 3.39 -6.06 7.67
C ARG A 229 4.20 -4.77 7.68
N ARG A 230 4.46 -4.22 8.87
CA ARG A 230 5.23 -2.97 9.06
C ARG A 230 6.73 -3.18 8.98
N ASP A 231 7.22 -4.42 8.99
CA ASP A 231 8.65 -4.71 8.83
C ASP A 231 8.98 -4.93 7.35
N PRO A 232 9.82 -4.09 6.73
CA PRO A 232 10.16 -4.19 5.31
C PRO A 232 10.63 -5.58 4.88
N LEU A 233 11.46 -6.24 5.69
CA LEU A 233 12.11 -7.49 5.33
C LEU A 233 11.20 -8.70 5.57
N ARG A 234 10.47 -8.71 6.68
CA ARG A 234 9.46 -9.76 6.94
C ARG A 234 8.33 -9.70 5.92
N ALA A 235 7.79 -8.50 5.68
CA ALA A 235 6.77 -8.29 4.65
C ALA A 235 7.27 -8.69 3.25
N THR A 236 8.57 -8.51 2.96
CA THR A 236 9.17 -8.95 1.68
C THR A 236 9.11 -10.47 1.51
N ARG A 237 9.40 -11.26 2.55
CA ARG A 237 9.25 -12.74 2.49
C ARG A 237 7.79 -13.11 2.20
N GLY A 238 6.85 -12.48 2.89
CA GLY A 238 5.43 -12.68 2.63
C GLY A 238 5.01 -12.29 1.20
N ALA A 239 5.56 -11.20 0.66
CA ALA A 239 5.30 -10.77 -0.70
C ALA A 239 5.87 -11.74 -1.74
N ALA A 240 7.07 -12.27 -1.51
CA ALA A 240 7.67 -13.29 -2.37
C ALA A 240 6.77 -14.54 -2.46
N HIS A 241 6.29 -15.05 -1.32
CA HIS A 241 5.36 -16.17 -1.29
C HIS A 241 4.05 -15.85 -2.03
N HIS A 242 3.45 -14.68 -1.76
CA HIS A 242 2.20 -14.29 -2.38
C HIS A 242 2.30 -14.15 -3.91
N LEU A 243 3.38 -13.51 -4.40
CA LEU A 243 3.65 -13.33 -5.82
C LEU A 243 3.95 -14.67 -6.52
N ARG A 244 4.70 -15.56 -5.87
CA ARG A 244 4.97 -16.90 -6.40
C ARG A 244 3.67 -17.68 -6.60
N GLU A 245 2.81 -17.73 -5.59
CA GLU A 245 1.53 -18.43 -5.72
C GLU A 245 0.62 -17.80 -6.81
N ASN A 246 0.65 -16.47 -6.97
CA ASN A 246 -0.06 -15.79 -8.05
C ASN A 246 0.49 -16.24 -9.43
N PHE A 247 1.82 -16.34 -9.56
CA PHE A 247 2.48 -16.82 -10.78
C PHE A 247 2.16 -18.29 -11.06
N GLU A 248 2.26 -19.17 -10.07
CA GLU A 248 1.93 -20.60 -10.20
C GLU A 248 0.50 -20.82 -10.68
N THR A 249 -0.43 -19.94 -10.29
CA THR A 249 -1.83 -20.05 -10.71
C THR A 249 -2.10 -19.43 -12.08
N LEU A 250 -1.48 -18.30 -12.39
CA LEU A 250 -1.81 -17.49 -13.57
C LEU A 250 -0.82 -17.67 -14.74
N GLY A 251 0.31 -18.32 -14.50
CA GLY A 251 1.30 -18.70 -15.52
C GLY A 251 2.10 -17.54 -16.12
N SER A 252 1.97 -16.31 -15.62
CA SER A 252 2.77 -15.17 -16.10
C SER A 252 2.92 -14.07 -15.04
N TRP A 253 4.06 -13.39 -15.06
CA TRP A 253 4.34 -12.30 -14.13
C TRP A 253 3.44 -11.07 -14.32
N PRO A 254 3.09 -10.64 -15.55
CA PRO A 254 2.16 -9.53 -15.71
C PRO A 254 0.81 -9.79 -15.02
N LEU A 255 0.28 -11.01 -15.14
CA LEU A 255 -0.95 -11.40 -14.46
C LEU A 255 -0.74 -11.52 -12.95
N ALA A 256 0.38 -12.07 -12.50
CA ALA A 256 0.70 -12.21 -11.09
C ALA A 256 0.83 -10.86 -10.36
N ILE A 257 1.45 -9.86 -11.02
CA ILE A 257 1.54 -8.47 -10.57
C ILE A 257 0.14 -7.86 -10.51
N THR A 258 -0.65 -7.93 -11.58
CA THR A 258 -2.02 -7.41 -11.57
C THR A 258 -2.88 -8.09 -10.48
N ALA A 259 -2.67 -9.38 -10.23
CA ALA A 259 -3.35 -10.13 -9.18
C ALA A 259 -2.93 -9.75 -7.76
N TYR A 260 -1.73 -9.20 -7.58
CA TYR A 260 -1.30 -8.64 -6.29
C TYR A 260 -2.24 -7.51 -5.86
N ASN A 261 -2.60 -6.61 -6.78
CA ASN A 261 -3.54 -5.52 -6.55
C ASN A 261 -5.02 -5.95 -6.60
N HIS A 262 -5.39 -6.73 -7.61
CA HIS A 262 -6.79 -7.03 -7.93
C HIS A 262 -7.31 -8.31 -7.26
N GLY A 263 -6.43 -9.17 -6.77
CA GLY A 263 -6.72 -10.50 -6.31
C GLY A 263 -6.70 -11.55 -7.42
N ARG A 264 -6.11 -12.71 -7.11
CA ARG A 264 -5.90 -13.84 -8.02
C ARG A 264 -7.18 -14.33 -8.71
N ALA A 265 -8.26 -14.52 -7.95
CA ALA A 265 -9.55 -14.96 -8.51
C ALA A 265 -10.19 -13.92 -9.45
N GLY A 266 -9.93 -12.62 -9.23
CA GLY A 266 -10.37 -11.56 -10.14
C GLY A 266 -9.67 -11.64 -11.48
N VAL A 267 -8.34 -11.79 -11.47
CA VAL A 267 -7.55 -11.90 -12.70
C VAL A 267 -7.83 -13.21 -13.43
N ALA A 268 -8.00 -14.33 -12.72
CA ALA A 268 -8.38 -15.60 -13.32
C ALA A 268 -9.73 -15.51 -14.08
N ARG A 269 -10.71 -14.77 -13.55
CA ARG A 269 -11.97 -14.49 -14.26
C ARG A 269 -11.75 -13.65 -15.51
N ALA A 270 -10.86 -12.64 -15.45
CA ALA A 270 -10.54 -11.83 -16.61
C ALA A 270 -9.87 -12.64 -17.74
N VAL A 271 -8.98 -13.58 -17.38
CA VAL A 271 -8.38 -14.54 -18.33
C VAL A 271 -9.45 -15.43 -18.95
N ALA A 272 -10.34 -16.01 -18.13
CA ALA A 272 -11.40 -16.89 -18.62
C ALA A 272 -12.38 -16.17 -19.55
N ASP A 273 -12.75 -14.94 -19.23
CA ASP A 273 -13.67 -14.11 -20.03
C ASP A 273 -13.07 -13.70 -21.37
N THR A 274 -11.81 -13.27 -21.37
CA THR A 274 -11.14 -12.77 -22.59
C THR A 274 -10.48 -13.87 -23.43
N GLY A 275 -10.32 -15.07 -22.88
CA GLY A 275 -9.69 -16.21 -23.55
C GLY A 275 -8.19 -16.03 -23.83
N THR A 276 -7.51 -15.13 -23.11
CA THR A 276 -6.09 -14.81 -23.33
C THR A 276 -5.36 -14.52 -22.02
N THR A 277 -4.05 -14.73 -22.00
CA THR A 277 -3.14 -14.34 -20.91
C THR A 277 -2.38 -13.04 -21.22
N ASP A 278 -2.58 -12.46 -22.40
CA ASP A 278 -1.98 -11.17 -22.76
C ASP A 278 -2.60 -10.04 -21.92
N ILE A 279 -1.82 -9.51 -20.98
CA ILE A 279 -2.24 -8.45 -20.08
C ILE A 279 -2.74 -7.21 -20.83
N GLY A 280 -2.12 -6.88 -21.97
CA GLY A 280 -2.54 -5.74 -22.78
C GLY A 280 -3.98 -5.90 -23.26
N THR A 281 -4.29 -7.08 -23.82
CA THR A 281 -5.62 -7.42 -24.31
C THR A 281 -6.64 -7.48 -23.19
N ILE A 282 -6.30 -8.09 -22.04
CA ILE A 282 -7.18 -8.12 -20.86
C ILE A 282 -7.54 -6.70 -20.41
N VAL A 283 -6.54 -5.83 -20.25
CA VAL A 283 -6.74 -4.44 -19.82
C VAL A 283 -7.64 -3.67 -20.79
N ARG A 284 -7.62 -3.97 -22.09
CA ARG A 284 -8.47 -3.32 -23.09
C ARG A 284 -9.87 -3.91 -23.18
N ARG A 285 -10.03 -5.22 -23.06
CA ARG A 285 -11.28 -5.93 -23.42
C ARG A 285 -12.12 -6.37 -22.23
N TYR A 286 -11.51 -6.62 -21.08
CA TYR A 286 -12.25 -7.07 -19.91
C TYR A 286 -12.91 -5.87 -19.24
N HIS A 287 -14.23 -5.91 -18.97
CA HIS A 287 -14.99 -4.81 -18.35
C HIS A 287 -15.68 -5.22 -17.03
N GLY A 288 -15.00 -6.05 -16.22
CA GLY A 288 -15.49 -6.41 -14.89
C GLY A 288 -15.61 -5.19 -13.97
N SER A 289 -16.70 -5.09 -13.20
CA SER A 289 -17.02 -3.94 -12.35
C SER A 289 -15.96 -3.61 -11.29
N LEU A 290 -15.24 -4.62 -10.80
CA LEU A 290 -14.15 -4.45 -9.84
C LEU A 290 -12.78 -4.24 -10.52
N PHE A 291 -12.66 -4.51 -11.82
CA PHE A 291 -11.42 -4.34 -12.59
C PHE A 291 -11.33 -2.90 -13.11
N GLY A 292 -11.26 -1.97 -12.15
CA GLY A 292 -11.23 -0.54 -12.39
C GLY A 292 -9.85 -0.01 -12.76
N PHE A 293 -9.73 1.32 -12.75
CA PHE A 293 -8.53 2.06 -13.17
C PHE A 293 -7.23 1.56 -12.52
N ALA A 294 -7.21 1.39 -11.19
CA ALA A 294 -6.01 0.93 -10.48
C ALA A 294 -5.56 -0.46 -10.95
N SER A 295 -6.48 -1.44 -10.97
CA SER A 295 -6.16 -2.80 -11.39
C SER A 295 -5.72 -2.89 -12.85
N ARG A 296 -6.29 -2.08 -13.74
CA ARG A 296 -5.89 -1.99 -15.16
C ARG A 296 -4.49 -1.43 -15.36
N ASN A 297 -4.06 -0.54 -14.48
CA ASN A 297 -2.80 0.18 -14.62
C ASN A 297 -1.65 -0.44 -13.84
N PHE A 298 -1.93 -1.30 -12.86
CA PHE A 298 -0.92 -1.76 -11.91
C PHE A 298 0.33 -2.40 -12.56
N TYR A 299 0.17 -3.16 -13.64
CA TYR A 299 1.33 -3.69 -14.38
C TYR A 299 2.12 -2.59 -15.11
N ALA A 300 1.43 -1.61 -15.71
CA ALA A 300 2.07 -0.47 -16.36
C ALA A 300 2.81 0.42 -15.34
N GLU A 301 2.22 0.62 -14.16
CA GLU A 301 2.83 1.32 -13.03
C GLU A 301 4.12 0.61 -12.58
N PHE A 302 4.10 -0.72 -12.42
CA PHE A 302 5.29 -1.49 -12.08
C PHE A 302 6.43 -1.32 -13.10
N VAL A 303 6.12 -1.46 -14.39
CA VAL A 303 7.12 -1.29 -15.46
C VAL A 303 7.66 0.14 -15.47
N ALA A 304 6.80 1.14 -15.29
CA ALA A 304 7.19 2.54 -15.18
C ALA A 304 8.10 2.79 -13.96
N ALA A 305 7.74 2.27 -12.80
CA ALA A 305 8.51 2.42 -11.56
C ALA A 305 9.90 1.81 -11.68
N ARG A 306 10.02 0.59 -12.24
CA ARG A 306 11.31 -0.02 -12.58
C ARG A 306 12.15 0.85 -13.51
N THR A 307 11.52 1.42 -14.53
CA THR A 307 12.21 2.25 -15.52
C THR A 307 12.74 3.54 -14.88
N VAL A 308 11.93 4.20 -14.05
CA VAL A 308 12.33 5.43 -13.36
C VAL A 308 13.37 5.17 -12.29
N GLU A 309 13.25 4.09 -11.49
CA GLU A 309 14.25 3.72 -10.49
C GLU A 309 15.59 3.33 -11.13
N GLY A 310 15.58 2.55 -12.21
CA GLY A 310 16.79 2.16 -12.91
C GLY A 310 17.51 3.31 -13.62
N ALA A 311 16.79 4.39 -13.93
CA ALA A 311 17.34 5.60 -14.56
C ALA A 311 17.20 6.84 -13.64
N TYR A 312 17.23 6.65 -12.33
CA TYR A 312 16.88 7.69 -11.35
C TYR A 312 17.67 9.00 -11.55
N GLU A 313 18.94 8.91 -11.94
CA GLU A 313 19.79 10.09 -12.15
C GLU A 313 19.26 11.02 -13.26
N GLN A 314 18.63 10.44 -14.29
CA GLN A 314 18.05 11.21 -15.40
C GLN A 314 16.79 11.98 -14.96
N PHE A 315 16.09 11.50 -13.92
CA PHE A 315 14.85 12.10 -13.43
C PHE A 315 15.06 13.02 -12.22
N PHE A 316 15.98 12.65 -11.33
CA PHE A 316 16.13 13.26 -10.01
C PHE A 316 17.53 13.84 -9.74
N GLY A 317 18.53 13.53 -10.57
CA GLY A 317 19.93 13.85 -10.28
C GLY A 317 20.51 12.92 -9.21
N ALA A 318 21.59 13.39 -8.55
CA ALA A 318 22.23 12.64 -7.48
C ALA A 318 21.32 12.56 -6.24
N LEU A 319 21.18 11.36 -5.67
CA LEU A 319 20.41 11.11 -4.45
C LEU A 319 21.34 10.65 -3.32
N ALA A 320 21.10 11.16 -2.10
CA ALA A 320 21.84 10.76 -0.91
C ALA A 320 21.27 9.47 -0.32
N PHE A 321 21.76 8.33 -0.78
CA PHE A 321 21.24 7.03 -0.39
C PHE A 321 21.46 6.67 1.08
N ASP A 322 20.46 6.03 1.68
CA ASP A 322 20.61 5.42 2.99
C ASP A 322 21.55 4.22 2.92
N ALA A 323 22.37 4.05 3.97
CA ALA A 323 23.21 2.87 4.10
C ALA A 323 22.35 1.59 4.10
N PRO A 324 22.81 0.50 3.46
CA PRO A 324 22.15 -0.78 3.53
C PRO A 324 21.85 -1.18 4.97
N PHE A 325 20.67 -1.76 5.16
CA PHE A 325 20.24 -2.24 6.45
C PHE A 325 21.18 -3.33 6.96
N ARG A 326 21.53 -3.24 8.25
CA ARG A 326 22.38 -4.19 8.97
C ARG A 326 21.81 -4.37 10.37
N GLY A 327 21.65 -5.62 10.77
CA GLY A 327 21.22 -5.99 12.11
C GLY A 327 21.21 -7.49 12.24
N ASP A 328 21.58 -7.98 13.42
CA ASP A 328 21.53 -9.40 13.73
C ASP A 328 20.13 -9.73 14.25
N GLU A 329 19.63 -10.93 13.95
CA GLU A 329 18.35 -11.41 14.49
C GLU A 329 18.59 -12.42 15.61
N VAL A 330 17.97 -12.17 16.77
CA VAL A 330 18.00 -13.04 17.94
C VAL A 330 16.61 -13.58 18.19
N ARG A 331 16.44 -14.91 18.17
CA ARG A 331 15.17 -15.55 18.48
C ARG A 331 14.89 -15.49 19.98
N LEU A 332 13.78 -14.86 20.36
CA LEU A 332 13.38 -14.79 21.76
C LEU A 332 12.77 -16.12 22.22
N GLU A 333 13.38 -16.78 23.21
CA GLU A 333 12.86 -18.04 23.79
C GLU A 333 11.61 -17.83 24.66
N HIS A 334 11.49 -16.63 25.24
CA HIS A 334 10.40 -16.19 26.10
C HIS A 334 9.94 -14.78 25.69
N ALA A 335 8.77 -14.36 26.18
CA ALA A 335 8.35 -12.97 26.03
C ALA A 335 9.34 -12.04 26.75
N LEU A 336 9.56 -10.85 26.19
CA LEU A 336 10.55 -9.90 26.71
C LEU A 336 9.99 -8.48 26.74
N ALA A 337 10.12 -7.80 27.88
CA ALA A 337 9.76 -6.41 28.03
C ALA A 337 10.63 -5.55 27.10
N GLY A 338 10.02 -4.62 26.36
CA GLY A 338 10.76 -3.82 25.37
C GLY A 338 11.91 -2.99 25.95
N LYS A 339 11.76 -2.50 27.19
CA LYS A 339 12.85 -1.78 27.91
C LYS A 339 14.02 -2.68 28.27
N VAL A 340 13.75 -3.92 28.66
CA VAL A 340 14.80 -4.92 28.96
C VAL A 340 15.53 -5.28 27.68
N ALA A 341 14.80 -5.49 26.58
CA ALA A 341 15.38 -5.75 25.27
C ALA A 341 16.32 -4.61 24.84
N ALA A 342 15.90 -3.35 24.99
CA ALA A 342 16.72 -2.18 24.66
C ALA A 342 18.01 -2.12 25.49
N SER A 343 17.90 -2.35 26.81
CA SER A 343 19.07 -2.41 27.71
C SER A 343 20.06 -3.51 27.33
N CYS A 344 19.57 -4.72 27.03
CA CYS A 344 20.41 -5.85 26.60
C CYS A 344 21.07 -5.58 25.25
N ALA A 345 20.38 -4.86 24.35
CA ALA A 345 20.91 -4.48 23.03
C ALA A 345 21.83 -3.24 23.08
N ASN A 346 22.02 -2.65 24.27
CA ASN A 346 22.84 -1.45 24.48
C ASN A 346 22.39 -0.25 23.62
N VAL A 347 21.08 -0.08 23.46
CA VAL A 347 20.46 1.01 22.70
C VAL A 347 19.27 1.59 23.45
N THR A 348 18.80 2.76 23.02
CA THR A 348 17.57 3.34 23.53
C THR A 348 16.33 2.54 23.06
N PRO A 349 15.21 2.60 23.79
CA PRO A 349 13.95 2.00 23.33
C PRO A 349 13.48 2.51 21.96
N ALA A 350 13.78 3.78 21.64
CA ALA A 350 13.43 4.38 20.34
C ALA A 350 14.26 3.76 19.21
N GLU A 351 15.58 3.65 19.38
CA GLU A 351 16.47 3.02 18.40
C GLU A 351 16.10 1.55 18.17
N LEU A 352 15.82 0.79 19.24
CA LEU A 352 15.40 -0.60 19.09
C LEU A 352 14.03 -0.72 18.39
N SER A 353 13.12 0.23 18.62
CA SER A 353 11.84 0.31 17.90
C SER A 353 12.02 0.57 16.41
N THR A 354 13.01 1.39 16.01
CA THR A 354 13.34 1.62 14.60
C THR A 354 13.90 0.36 13.93
N LEU A 355 14.68 -0.45 14.66
CA LEU A 355 15.16 -1.75 14.16
C LEU A 355 14.05 -2.80 14.04
N ASN A 356 12.97 -2.65 14.81
CA ASN A 356 11.87 -3.60 14.94
C ASN A 356 10.49 -2.96 14.68
N PRO A 357 10.25 -2.42 13.47
CA PRO A 357 9.03 -1.67 13.15
C PRO A 357 7.74 -2.52 13.18
N ALA A 358 7.87 -3.86 13.18
CA ALA A 358 6.74 -4.77 13.39
C ALA A 358 6.16 -4.70 14.80
N VAL A 359 6.99 -4.41 15.81
CA VAL A 359 6.55 -4.36 17.21
C VAL A 359 5.96 -2.98 17.48
N ASP A 360 4.81 -2.93 18.15
CA ASP A 360 4.19 -1.67 18.54
C ASP A 360 5.16 -0.83 19.39
N SER A 361 5.33 0.45 19.06
CA SER A 361 6.28 1.32 19.75
C SER A 361 5.96 1.47 21.24
N GLY A 362 4.69 1.29 21.62
CA GLY A 362 4.25 1.24 23.00
C GLY A 362 4.91 0.11 23.81
N VAL A 363 5.27 -1.02 23.20
CA VAL A 363 5.97 -2.13 23.88
C VAL A 363 7.35 -1.69 24.36
N PHE A 364 8.09 -0.94 23.55
CA PHE A 364 9.38 -0.36 23.94
C PHE A 364 9.25 0.71 25.03
N LEU A 365 8.08 1.35 25.12
CA LEU A 365 7.73 2.28 26.19
C LEU A 365 7.17 1.58 27.46
N GLY A 366 7.12 0.25 27.48
CA GLY A 366 6.68 -0.55 28.63
C GLY A 366 5.19 -0.96 28.62
N ARG A 367 4.50 -0.81 27.48
CA ARG A 367 3.08 -1.19 27.32
C ARG A 367 2.96 -2.60 26.73
N GLY A 368 3.40 -3.60 27.49
CA GLY A 368 3.34 -5.01 27.11
C GLY A 368 4.73 -5.60 26.83
N ASN A 369 4.73 -6.78 26.20
CA ASN A 369 5.94 -7.57 25.95
C ASN A 369 6.08 -7.89 24.46
N ILE A 370 7.33 -7.96 24.00
CA ILE A 370 7.69 -8.57 22.73
C ILE A 370 7.38 -10.06 22.84
N PRO A 371 6.64 -10.65 21.90
CA PRO A 371 6.17 -12.03 22.03
C PRO A 371 7.31 -13.05 21.92
N ARG A 372 7.13 -14.19 22.59
CA ARG A 372 7.99 -15.37 22.44
C ARG A 372 8.08 -15.79 20.97
N GLY A 373 9.26 -16.21 20.55
CA GLY A 373 9.55 -16.71 19.21
C GLY A 373 9.79 -15.61 18.18
N TYR A 374 9.54 -14.33 18.53
CA TYR A 374 9.88 -13.20 17.67
C TYR A 374 11.40 -13.14 17.46
N LEU A 375 11.79 -12.89 16.21
CA LEU A 375 13.17 -12.66 15.82
C LEU A 375 13.45 -11.17 16.08
N LEU A 376 13.96 -10.87 17.28
CA LEU A 376 14.30 -9.51 17.66
C LEU A 376 15.55 -9.08 16.92
N ARG A 377 15.47 -7.95 16.24
CA ARG A 377 16.62 -7.38 15.56
C ARG A 377 17.40 -6.44 16.49
N VAL A 378 18.70 -6.65 16.56
CA VAL A 378 19.65 -5.87 17.38
C VAL A 378 20.73 -5.25 16.48
N PRO A 379 21.51 -4.27 16.96
CA PRO A 379 22.64 -3.73 16.19
C PRO A 379 23.58 -4.83 15.69
N SER A 380 24.16 -4.63 14.51
CA SER A 380 25.03 -5.62 13.88
C SER A 380 26.25 -5.95 14.75
N GLY A 381 26.58 -7.23 14.88
CA GLY A 381 27.60 -7.73 15.81
C GLY A 381 27.16 -7.77 17.28
N GLY A 382 25.93 -7.36 17.58
CA GLY A 382 25.38 -7.25 18.93
C GLY A 382 24.70 -8.51 19.45
N ALA A 383 24.46 -9.53 18.62
CA ALA A 383 23.69 -10.72 19.02
C ALA A 383 24.30 -11.46 20.22
N GLY A 384 25.62 -11.66 20.24
CA GLY A 384 26.31 -12.36 21.34
C GLY A 384 26.21 -11.60 22.65
N GLN A 385 26.53 -10.30 22.64
CA GLN A 385 26.44 -9.42 23.82
C GLN A 385 25.00 -9.31 24.34
N PHE A 386 24.01 -9.26 23.44
CA PHE A 386 22.60 -9.27 23.81
C PHE A 386 22.24 -10.55 24.58
N ALA A 387 22.66 -11.72 24.08
CA ALA A 387 22.39 -13.00 24.73
C ALA A 387 23.04 -13.11 26.11
N GLU A 388 24.30 -12.70 26.24
CA GLU A 388 25.05 -12.67 27.51
C GLU A 388 24.36 -11.78 28.55
N ARG A 389 24.01 -10.54 28.19
CA ARG A 389 23.32 -9.60 29.09
C ARG A 389 21.94 -10.13 29.46
N LEU A 390 21.20 -10.68 28.50
CA LEU A 390 19.87 -11.24 28.76
C LEU A 390 19.93 -12.40 29.75
N ALA A 391 20.96 -13.25 29.68
CA ALA A 391 21.16 -14.36 30.62
C ALA A 391 21.36 -13.88 32.07
N GLN A 392 21.93 -12.68 32.26
CA GLN A 392 22.16 -12.07 33.58
C GLN A 392 20.91 -11.39 34.16
N VAL A 393 19.88 -11.10 33.35
CA VAL A 393 18.65 -10.48 33.85
C VAL A 393 17.81 -11.51 34.59
N ALA A 394 17.39 -11.20 35.83
CA ALA A 394 16.49 -12.04 36.62
C ALA A 394 15.14 -12.26 35.90
N SER A 395 14.61 -13.48 35.95
CA SER A 395 13.45 -13.91 35.14
C SER A 395 12.16 -13.12 35.40
N ASP A 396 11.96 -12.67 36.64
CA ASP A 396 10.84 -11.84 37.08
C ASP A 396 10.88 -10.42 36.51
N VAL A 397 12.07 -9.90 36.20
CA VAL A 397 12.27 -8.57 35.61
C VAL A 397 12.13 -8.59 34.08
N ARG A 398 12.28 -9.76 33.45
CA ARG A 398 12.28 -9.88 31.97
C ARG A 398 10.93 -9.55 31.32
N VAL A 399 9.82 -9.64 32.05
CA VAL A 399 8.47 -9.42 31.52
C VAL A 399 7.74 -8.36 32.29
N VAL A 400 6.99 -7.51 31.58
CA VAL A 400 5.97 -6.68 32.22
C VAL A 400 4.80 -7.59 32.56
N ALA A 401 4.38 -7.57 33.84
CA ALA A 401 3.13 -8.20 34.26
C ALA A 401 1.97 -7.53 33.49
N VAL A 402 1.40 -8.26 32.54
CA VAL A 402 0.18 -7.80 31.86
C VAL A 402 -0.97 -8.11 32.82
N PRO A 403 -1.73 -7.13 33.31
CA PRO A 403 -2.91 -7.42 34.12
C PRO A 403 -3.84 -8.33 33.32
N ALA A 404 -4.29 -9.42 33.93
CA ALA A 404 -5.21 -10.38 33.32
C ALA A 404 -6.58 -9.72 33.10
N THR A 405 -6.73 -8.85 32.10
CA THR A 405 -8.02 -8.38 31.64
C THR A 405 -8.12 -8.40 30.11
N ARG A 406 -9.11 -9.19 29.66
CA ARG A 406 -9.64 -9.38 28.30
C ARG A 406 -8.95 -10.40 27.39
N ALA A 407 -8.88 -11.64 27.87
CA ALA A 407 -9.16 -12.82 27.05
C ALA A 407 -10.57 -13.35 27.41
N CYS A 408 -11.32 -13.87 26.42
CA CYS A 408 -12.76 -14.25 26.42
C CYS A 408 -13.76 -13.06 26.42
N ALA A 409 -14.77 -12.96 25.55
CA ALA A 409 -15.42 -13.95 24.68
C ALA A 409 -16.00 -13.30 23.41
N MET A 410 -15.71 -13.87 22.25
CA MET A 410 -16.67 -13.90 21.14
C MET A 410 -17.59 -15.09 21.39
N ARG A 411 -18.82 -14.83 21.86
CA ARG A 411 -19.98 -15.68 21.66
C ARG A 411 -21.25 -14.85 21.78
N SER A 412 -22.24 -15.27 21.02
CA SER A 412 -23.47 -14.59 20.59
C SER A 412 -24.50 -14.28 21.69
N ALA A 413 -25.34 -13.30 21.35
CA ALA A 413 -26.74 -13.10 21.73
C ALA A 413 -27.07 -12.37 23.05
N GLY A 414 -28.07 -11.47 22.96
CA GLY A 414 -28.92 -11.07 24.08
C GLY A 414 -28.95 -9.58 24.43
N ARG A 415 -30.07 -8.92 24.11
CA ARG A 415 -30.52 -7.66 24.73
C ARG A 415 -30.77 -7.88 26.24
N SER A 416 -30.37 -6.92 27.08
CA SER A 416 -31.29 -6.13 27.93
C SER A 416 -30.54 -5.27 28.96
N ASP A 417 -31.13 -4.11 29.18
CA ASP A 417 -30.90 -3.01 30.13
C ASP A 417 -30.16 -3.25 31.46
N GLY A 418 -29.44 -2.20 31.87
CA GLY A 418 -29.65 -1.61 33.20
C GLY A 418 -28.54 -1.75 34.25
N ALA A 419 -28.12 -0.59 34.73
CA ALA A 419 -27.49 -0.28 36.03
C ALA A 419 -25.96 -0.24 36.14
N ALA A 420 -25.53 0.91 36.68
CA ALA A 420 -24.17 1.41 36.80
C ALA A 420 -23.43 0.87 38.03
N SER A 421 -22.10 0.81 37.94
CA SER A 421 -21.23 1.20 39.05
C SER A 421 -19.81 1.55 38.56
N SER A 422 -19.28 2.60 39.16
CA SER A 422 -18.13 3.44 38.83
C SER A 422 -16.77 2.84 39.20
N THR A 423 -15.70 3.21 38.47
CA THR A 423 -14.43 3.65 39.08
C THR A 423 -13.58 4.54 38.15
N ARG A 424 -13.24 5.74 38.68
CA ARG A 424 -12.16 6.69 38.39
C ARG A 424 -12.14 7.41 37.03
N ASP A 425 -12.97 8.45 37.07
CA ASP A 425 -13.11 9.59 36.19
C ASP A 425 -11.82 10.43 36.14
N GLY A 426 -11.22 10.55 34.96
CA GLY A 426 -10.43 11.74 34.63
C GLY A 426 -11.43 12.88 34.46
N SER A 427 -11.21 14.01 35.14
CA SER A 427 -12.13 15.15 35.08
C SER A 427 -12.44 15.49 33.61
N TYR A 428 -13.72 15.72 33.31
CA TYR A 428 -14.16 16.04 31.96
C TYR A 428 -15.12 17.22 31.97
N ARG A 429 -15.03 18.05 30.94
CA ARG A 429 -16.03 19.06 30.59
C ARG A 429 -16.97 18.49 29.56
N THR A 430 -18.23 18.90 29.55
CA THR A 430 -19.16 18.53 28.48
C THR A 430 -19.23 19.63 27.44
N HIS A 431 -19.34 19.25 26.16
CA HIS A 431 -19.54 20.16 25.04
C HIS A 431 -20.68 19.66 24.17
N ARG A 432 -21.69 20.50 23.91
CA ARG A 432 -22.79 20.19 23.01
C ARG A 432 -22.46 20.71 21.61
N VAL A 433 -22.42 19.81 20.63
CA VAL A 433 -22.07 20.09 19.24
C VAL A 433 -23.08 21.06 18.62
N GLY A 434 -22.63 22.23 18.17
CA GLY A 434 -23.41 23.22 17.43
C GLY A 434 -23.68 22.81 15.97
N LYS A 435 -24.60 23.52 15.30
CA LYS A 435 -24.88 23.29 13.87
C LYS A 435 -23.63 23.60 13.04
N GLY A 436 -23.11 22.61 12.31
CA GLY A 436 -21.92 22.75 11.46
C GLY A 436 -20.57 22.52 12.15
N GLN A 437 -20.54 22.27 13.47
CA GLN A 437 -19.30 21.93 14.17
C GLN A 437 -18.82 20.51 13.82
N THR A 438 -17.52 20.38 13.58
CA THR A 438 -16.85 19.09 13.34
C THR A 438 -16.04 18.65 14.55
N LEU A 439 -15.74 17.36 14.62
CA LEU A 439 -14.95 16.81 15.73
C LEU A 439 -13.55 17.42 15.80
N SER A 440 -12.95 17.77 14.65
CA SER A 440 -11.67 18.48 14.57
C SER A 440 -11.74 19.90 15.14
N HIS A 441 -12.82 20.63 14.85
CA HIS A 441 -13.05 21.98 15.39
C HIS A 441 -13.15 21.95 16.92
N ILE A 442 -13.90 21.00 17.47
CA ILE A 442 -14.07 20.82 18.93
C ILE A 442 -12.75 20.39 19.58
N ALA A 443 -12.04 19.45 18.97
CA ALA A 443 -10.73 19.01 19.46
C ALA A 443 -9.73 20.19 19.56
N HIS A 444 -9.70 21.05 18.55
CA HIS A 444 -8.87 22.26 18.53
C HIS A 444 -9.29 23.28 19.61
N GLN A 445 -10.60 23.54 19.75
CA GLN A 445 -11.13 24.47 20.76
C GLN A 445 -10.69 24.11 22.19
N TYR A 446 -10.62 22.82 22.50
CA TYR A 446 -10.23 22.33 23.83
C TYR A 446 -8.78 21.84 23.91
N ARG A 447 -7.96 22.09 22.88
CA ARG A 447 -6.54 21.68 22.81
C ARG A 447 -6.31 20.19 23.09
N VAL A 448 -7.18 19.32 22.57
CA VAL A 448 -7.04 17.85 22.64
C VAL A 448 -6.93 17.26 21.24
N SER A 449 -6.25 16.13 21.06
CA SER A 449 -6.21 15.48 19.75
C SER A 449 -7.55 14.84 19.38
N VAL A 450 -7.86 14.80 18.08
CA VAL A 450 -9.10 14.14 17.59
C VAL A 450 -9.14 12.68 18.02
N GLN A 451 -8.00 11.97 17.99
CA GLN A 451 -7.91 10.58 18.41
C GLN A 451 -8.16 10.41 19.92
N ARG A 452 -7.64 11.32 20.74
CA ARG A 452 -7.91 11.34 22.19
C ARG A 452 -9.39 11.63 22.47
N LEU A 453 -9.98 12.59 21.77
CA LEU A 453 -11.40 12.93 21.91
C LEU A 453 -12.32 11.79 21.44
N LYS A 454 -11.97 11.12 20.34
CA LYS A 454 -12.68 9.92 19.85
C LYS A 454 -12.60 8.77 20.85
N GLY A 455 -11.39 8.49 21.36
CA GLY A 455 -11.17 7.47 22.37
C GLY A 455 -11.98 7.73 23.64
N PHE A 456 -12.00 8.99 24.10
CA PHE A 456 -12.71 9.39 25.32
C PHE A 456 -14.25 9.32 25.19
N ASN A 457 -14.78 9.41 23.96
CA ASN A 457 -16.21 9.34 23.67
C ASN A 457 -16.64 8.04 22.97
N SER A 458 -15.76 7.04 22.87
CA SER A 458 -16.01 5.78 22.14
C SER A 458 -16.50 5.99 20.69
N LEU A 459 -16.06 7.07 20.03
CA LEU A 459 -16.48 7.40 18.67
C LEU A 459 -15.69 6.58 17.63
N ARG A 460 -16.41 5.80 16.82
CA ARG A 460 -15.82 4.98 15.74
C ARG A 460 -15.46 5.82 14.49
N SER A 461 -16.14 6.94 14.26
CA SER A 461 -15.90 7.84 13.15
C SER A 461 -15.70 9.28 13.63
N SER A 462 -15.26 10.17 12.75
CA SER A 462 -15.10 11.60 13.04
C SER A 462 -16.39 12.40 12.81
N ASN A 463 -17.50 11.73 12.46
CA ASN A 463 -18.78 12.37 12.21
C ASN A 463 -19.52 12.61 13.54
N VAL A 464 -19.86 13.86 13.79
CA VAL A 464 -20.65 14.31 14.96
C VAL A 464 -21.93 14.98 14.48
N LYS A 465 -23.04 14.75 15.19
CA LYS A 465 -24.34 15.34 14.85
C LYS A 465 -24.61 16.59 15.69
N PRO A 466 -25.25 17.64 15.12
CA PRO A 466 -25.71 18.78 15.91
C PRO A 466 -26.58 18.31 17.10
N GLY A 467 -26.31 18.84 18.29
CA GLY A 467 -26.97 18.48 19.54
C GLY A 467 -26.35 17.30 20.29
N GLN A 468 -25.38 16.59 19.71
CA GLN A 468 -24.64 15.53 20.38
C GLN A 468 -23.78 16.11 21.51
N VAL A 469 -23.78 15.47 22.68
CA VAL A 469 -22.95 15.89 23.83
C VAL A 469 -21.68 15.04 23.87
N LEU A 470 -20.53 15.71 23.85
CA LEU A 470 -19.21 15.09 23.95
C LEU A 470 -18.61 15.36 25.34
N ARG A 471 -17.96 14.35 25.90
CA ARG A 471 -17.10 14.43 27.07
C ARG A 471 -15.70 14.86 26.63
N ILE A 472 -15.26 16.02 27.06
CA ILE A 472 -13.96 16.60 26.77
C ILE A 472 -13.06 16.32 27.97
N PRO A 473 -11.99 15.52 27.83
CA PRO A 473 -11.06 15.28 28.93
C PRO A 473 -10.36 16.58 29.33
N THR A 474 -10.40 16.95 30.61
CA THR A 474 -9.59 18.03 31.18
C THR A 474 -8.37 17.40 31.87
N GLY A 475 -7.21 17.51 31.21
CA GLY A 475 -5.95 16.91 31.66
C GLY A 475 -4.89 16.95 30.59
#